data_AF-A0A2N9AK14-F1
#
_entry.id   AF-A0A2N9AK14-F1
#
_cell.length_a   1.000
_cell.length_b   1.000
_cell.length_c   1.000
_cell.angle_alpha   90.00
_cell.angle_beta   90.00
_cell.angle_gamma   90.00
#
_symmetry.space_group_name_H-M   'P 1'
#
loop_
_entity.id
_entity.type
_entity.pdbx_description
1 polymer ?
#
loop_
_entity_poly.entity_id
_entity_poly.type
_entity_poly.pdbx_seq_one_letter_code
_entity_poly.pdbx_strand_id
1 'polypeptide(L)'
;MLPTKNMRPAPTISVPDRGAIFSDILRRQALRRESQLPLLNVRAEYERAVEEARWRAHVEKNGEAIRAQVLAELRAKNGPQFGGSACCKWAVKVLASRRLHAMFDKSA
;
A
#
# COMPACT_ATOMS: atom_id res chain seq x y z
N MET A 1 29.04 26.87 10.64
CA MET A 1 27.56 26.82 10.66
C MET A 1 27.10 26.02 9.44
N LEU A 2 26.61 24.80 9.62
CA LEU A 2 26.05 23.99 8.55
C LEU A 2 24.54 24.26 8.45
N PRO A 3 23.98 24.55 7.26
CA PRO A 3 22.57 24.83 7.13
C PRO A 3 21.76 23.55 7.42
N THR A 4 20.72 23.74 8.22
CA THR A 4 19.73 22.74 8.60
C THR A 4 19.17 22.05 7.37
N LYS A 5 19.52 20.77 7.24
CA LYS A 5 18.93 19.79 6.33
C LYS A 5 17.42 19.93 6.42
N ASN A 6 16.79 20.33 5.32
CA ASN A 6 15.35 20.31 5.11
C ASN A 6 14.78 18.97 5.58
N MET A 7 14.27 18.94 6.81
CA MET A 7 13.44 17.84 7.30
C MET A 7 12.18 17.90 6.46
N ARG A 8 12.10 17.04 5.43
CA ARG A 8 10.80 16.69 4.85
C ARG A 8 9.90 16.29 6.03
N PRO A 9 8.71 16.88 6.20
CA PRO A 9 7.80 16.42 7.23
C PRO A 9 7.60 14.92 7.02
N ALA A 10 7.64 14.16 8.13
CA ALA A 10 7.32 12.74 8.10
C ALA A 10 6.01 12.58 7.33
N PRO A 11 5.90 11.60 6.41
CA PRO A 11 4.67 11.41 5.66
C PRO A 11 3.56 11.22 6.68
N THR A 12 2.68 12.22 6.79
CA THR A 12 1.42 12.09 7.50
C THR A 12 0.78 10.87 6.89
N ILE A 13 0.55 9.84 7.71
CA ILE A 13 -0.13 8.61 7.29
C ILE A 13 -1.46 9.08 6.74
N SER A 14 -1.54 9.13 5.40
CA SER A 14 -2.62 9.80 4.71
C SER A 14 -3.86 8.95 4.94
N VAL A 15 -4.72 9.41 5.85
CA VAL A 15 -6.09 8.91 5.92
C VAL A 15 -6.64 9.06 4.50
N PRO A 16 -7.21 8.00 3.90
CA PRO A 16 -7.73 8.07 2.55
C PRO A 16 -8.63 9.28 2.36
N ASP A 17 -8.30 10.13 1.39
CA ASP A 17 -9.14 11.28 1.05
C ASP A 17 -10.42 10.79 0.39
N ARG A 18 -11.43 10.57 1.23
CA ARG A 18 -12.75 10.09 0.85
C ARG A 18 -13.44 11.06 -0.12
N GLY A 19 -13.20 12.37 0.01
CA GLY A 19 -13.79 13.39 -0.83
C GLY A 19 -13.20 13.35 -2.25
N ALA A 20 -11.88 13.21 -2.35
CA ALA A 20 -11.19 13.02 -3.62
C ALA A 20 -11.61 11.72 -4.32
N ILE A 21 -11.71 10.61 -3.58
CA ILE A 21 -12.17 9.31 -4.12
C ILE A 21 -13.59 9.43 -4.68
N PHE A 22 -14.51 10.03 -3.94
CA PHE A 22 -15.90 10.18 -4.39
C PHE A 22 -16.01 11.11 -5.61
N SER A 23 -15.33 12.24 -5.57
CA SER A 23 -15.28 13.19 -6.70
C SER A 23 -14.75 12.54 -7.98
N ASP A 24 -13.71 11.71 -7.87
CA ASP A 24 -13.17 10.98 -9.03
C ASP A 24 -14.17 9.96 -9.60
N ILE A 25 -14.90 9.24 -8.75
CA ILE A 25 -15.94 8.29 -9.21
C ILE A 25 -17.06 9.03 -9.94
N LEU A 26 -17.52 10.17 -9.41
CA LEU A 26 -18.53 10.99 -10.07
C LEU A 26 -18.05 11.52 -11.42
N ARG A 27 -16.78 11.95 -11.50
CA ARG A 27 -16.16 12.35 -12.77
C ARG A 27 -16.17 11.22 -13.79
N ARG A 28 -15.79 9.99 -13.38
CA ARG A 28 -15.85 8.81 -14.25
C ARG A 28 -17.29 8.48 -14.67
N GLN A 29 -18.27 8.67 -13.79
CA GLN A 29 -19.67 8.46 -14.09
C GLN A 29 -20.20 9.45 -15.13
N ALA A 30 -19.81 10.73 -15.03
CA ALA A 30 -20.16 11.76 -16.00
C ALA A 30 -19.64 11.40 -17.40
N LEU A 31 -18.37 11.01 -17.51
CA LEU A 31 -17.76 10.57 -18.77
C LEU A 31 -18.47 9.35 -19.38
N ARG A 32 -18.87 8.39 -18.54
CA ARG A 32 -19.64 7.21 -19.00
C ARG A 32 -21.03 7.59 -19.49
N ARG A 33 -21.69 8.54 -18.83
CA ARG A 33 -22.98 9.06 -19.25
C ARG A 33 -22.89 9.74 -20.62
N GLU A 34 -21.87 10.57 -20.83
CA GLU A 34 -21.58 11.22 -22.12
C GLU A 34 -21.31 10.19 -23.23
N SER A 35 -20.61 9.10 -22.88
CA SER A 35 -20.24 8.03 -23.81
C SER A 35 -21.30 6.93 -23.95
N GLN A 36 -22.50 7.09 -23.37
CA GLN A 36 -23.58 6.09 -23.35
C GLN A 36 -23.15 4.69 -22.84
N LEU A 37 -22.16 4.66 -21.94
CA LEU A 37 -21.70 3.43 -21.31
C LEU A 37 -22.57 3.08 -20.09
N PRO A 38 -22.64 1.80 -19.71
CA PRO A 38 -23.27 1.40 -18.46
C PRO A 38 -22.72 2.19 -17.27
N LEU A 39 -23.63 2.73 -16.45
CA LEU A 39 -23.30 3.50 -15.26
C LEU A 39 -22.60 2.62 -14.23
N LEU A 40 -21.70 3.23 -13.45
CA LEU A 40 -21.03 2.55 -12.36
C LEU A 40 -21.97 2.39 -11.17
N ASN A 41 -21.81 1.29 -10.44
CA ASN A 41 -22.33 1.19 -9.09
C ASN A 41 -21.44 2.04 -8.17
N VAL A 42 -21.82 3.30 -7.99
CA VAL A 42 -21.05 4.31 -7.22
C VAL A 42 -20.66 3.79 -5.85
N ARG A 43 -21.59 3.13 -5.15
CA ARG A 43 -21.36 2.63 -3.80
C ARG A 43 -20.28 1.55 -3.79
N ALA A 44 -20.40 0.55 -4.66
CA ALA A 44 -19.43 -0.54 -4.74
C ALA A 44 -18.04 -0.04 -5.15
N GLU A 45 -17.97 0.90 -6.09
CA GLU A 45 -16.70 1.51 -6.53
C GLU A 45 -16.07 2.36 -5.42
N TYR A 46 -16.87 3.08 -4.64
CA TYR A 46 -16.41 3.87 -3.52
C TYR A 46 -15.83 2.99 -2.41
N GLU A 47 -16.56 1.96 -1.98
CA GLU A 47 -16.11 1.02 -0.95
C GLU A 47 -14.80 0.34 -1.36
N ARG A 48 -14.70 -0.12 -2.61
CA ARG A 48 -13.46 -0.71 -3.17
C ARG A 48 -12.30 0.29 -3.17
N ALA A 49 -12.52 1.51 -3.62
CA ALA A 49 -11.47 2.52 -3.71
C ALA A 49 -10.98 2.98 -2.32
N VAL A 50 -11.88 3.06 -1.34
CA VAL A 50 -11.51 3.35 0.05
C VAL A 50 -10.66 2.22 0.63
N GLU A 51 -11.05 0.96 0.44
CA GLU A 51 -10.26 -0.18 0.92
C GLU A 51 -8.89 -0.29 0.24
N GLU A 52 -8.82 -0.05 -1.08
CA GLU A 52 -7.53 0.00 -1.79
C GLU A 52 -6.63 1.12 -1.25
N ALA A 53 -7.19 2.30 -0.98
CA ALA A 53 -6.44 3.41 -0.42
C ALA A 53 -5.95 3.10 1.01
N ARG A 54 -6.76 2.44 1.84
CA ARG A 54 -6.35 1.96 3.16
C ARG A 54 -5.21 0.96 3.07
N TRP A 55 -5.34 -0.03 2.19
CA TRP A 55 -4.29 -1.02 1.96
C TRP A 55 -3.00 -0.37 1.48
N ARG A 56 -3.08 0.59 0.55
CA ARG A 56 -1.91 1.32 0.04
C ARG A 56 -1.21 2.10 1.16
N ALA A 57 -1.96 2.84 1.97
CA ALA A 57 -1.42 3.56 3.12
C ALA A 57 -0.76 2.61 4.13
N HIS A 58 -1.36 1.44 4.38
CA HIS A 58 -0.79 0.40 5.24
C HIS A 58 0.53 -0.16 4.70
N VAL A 59 0.60 -0.46 3.39
CA VAL A 59 1.81 -0.96 2.74
C VAL A 59 2.90 0.11 2.70
N GLU A 60 2.56 1.37 2.46
CA GLU A 60 3.52 2.47 2.47
C GLU A 60 4.11 2.67 3.87
N LYS A 61 3.27 2.63 4.91
CA LYS A 61 3.70 2.77 6.31
C LYS A 61 4.57 1.62 6.80
N ASN A 62 4.19 0.37 6.48
CA ASN A 62 4.77 -0.82 7.13
C ASN A 62 5.67 -1.66 6.21
N GLY A 63 5.60 -1.44 4.89
CA GLY A 63 6.14 -2.36 3.89
C GLY A 63 7.65 -2.52 3.93
N GLU A 64 8.39 -1.42 4.08
CA GLU A 64 9.85 -1.48 4.16
C GLU A 64 10.32 -2.16 5.46
N ALA A 65 9.74 -1.76 6.60
CA ALA A 65 10.08 -2.33 7.91
C ALA A 65 9.84 -3.85 7.95
N ILE A 66 8.69 -4.32 7.46
CA ILE A 66 8.36 -5.75 7.45
C ILE A 66 9.28 -6.51 6.49
N ARG A 67 9.61 -5.95 5.32
CA ARG A 67 10.55 -6.59 4.39
C ARG A 67 11.95 -6.73 5.01
N ALA A 68 12.43 -5.68 5.67
CA ALA A 68 13.73 -5.70 6.36
C ALA A 68 13.75 -6.75 7.48
N GLN A 69 12.67 -6.83 8.27
CA GLN A 69 12.53 -7.84 9.33
C GLN A 69 12.54 -9.26 8.76
N VAL A 70 11.73 -9.53 7.72
CA VAL A 70 11.67 -10.85 7.07
C VAL A 70 13.04 -11.24 6.50
N LEU A 71 13.75 -10.31 5.87
CA LEU A 71 15.10 -10.57 5.36
C LEU A 71 16.10 -10.89 6.48
N ALA A 72 16.05 -10.15 7.59
CA ALA A 72 16.91 -10.40 8.75
C ALA A 72 16.67 -11.79 9.35
N GLU A 73 15.40 -12.19 9.53
CA GLU A 73 15.04 -13.52 10.02
C GLU A 73 15.50 -14.64 9.08
N LEU A 74 15.36 -14.45 7.76
CA LEU A 74 15.78 -15.46 6.80
C LEU A 74 17.30 -15.58 6.73
N ARG A 75 18.04 -14.47 6.91
CA ARG A 75 19.51 -14.50 7.03
C ARG A 75 19.97 -15.16 8.32
N ALA A 76 19.26 -14.94 9.43
CA ALA A 76 19.56 -15.62 10.69
C ALA A 76 19.39 -17.15 10.57
N LYS A 77 18.45 -17.62 9.76
CA LYS A 77 18.18 -19.06 9.56
C LYS A 77 19.06 -19.71 8.50
N ASN A 78 19.33 -19.03 7.39
CA ASN A 78 19.94 -19.62 6.20
C ASN A 78 21.33 -19.05 5.87
N GLY A 79 21.83 -18.13 6.70
CA GLY A 79 23.12 -17.48 6.55
C GLY A 79 23.07 -16.11 5.86
N PRO A 80 24.18 -15.34 5.94
CA PRO A 80 24.23 -13.93 5.53
C PRO A 80 23.98 -13.70 4.04
N GLN A 81 24.28 -14.71 3.22
CA GLN A 81 24.14 -14.65 1.76
C GLN A 81 22.68 -14.76 1.28
N PHE A 82 21.74 -15.08 2.17
CA PHE A 82 20.33 -15.17 1.82
C PHE A 82 19.81 -13.82 1.32
N GLY A 83 19.13 -13.84 0.16
CA GLY A 83 18.54 -12.66 -0.50
C GLY A 83 19.18 -12.28 -1.85
N GLY A 84 20.31 -12.89 -2.21
CA GLY A 84 20.97 -12.65 -3.50
C GLY A 84 20.24 -13.25 -4.71
N SER A 85 19.66 -14.44 -4.55
CA SER A 85 19.00 -15.18 -5.64
C SER A 85 17.55 -14.74 -5.87
N ALA A 86 17.02 -15.00 -7.08
CA ALA A 86 15.63 -14.74 -7.42
C ALA A 86 14.65 -15.51 -6.50
N CYS A 87 14.97 -16.76 -6.18
CA CYS A 87 14.17 -17.58 -5.27
C CYS A 87 14.12 -16.98 -3.85
N CYS A 88 15.27 -16.53 -3.32
CA CYS A 88 15.32 -15.88 -2.01
C CYS A 88 14.53 -14.55 -1.99
N LYS A 89 14.63 -13.74 -3.05
CA LYS A 89 13.85 -12.49 -3.18
C LYS A 89 12.34 -12.76 -3.22
N TRP A 90 11.94 -13.81 -3.93
CA TRP A 90 10.55 -14.25 -3.95
C TRP A 90 10.06 -14.70 -2.58
N ALA A 91 10.85 -15.50 -1.85
CA ALA A 91 10.52 -15.93 -0.49
C ALA A 91 10.34 -14.73 0.46
N VAL A 92 11.22 -13.73 0.40
CA VAL A 92 11.07 -12.47 1.17
C VAL A 92 9.77 -11.76 0.80
N LYS A 93 9.46 -11.62 -0.50
CA LYS A 93 8.25 -10.96 -0.97
C LYS A 93 6.98 -11.66 -0.47
N VAL A 94 6.90 -12.98 -0.61
CA VAL A 94 5.72 -13.76 -0.18
C VAL A 94 5.51 -13.66 1.32
N LEU A 95 6.57 -13.82 2.11
CA LEU A 95 6.48 -13.75 3.57
C LEU A 95 6.15 -12.35 4.07
N ALA A 96 6.75 -11.31 3.48
CA ALA A 96 6.42 -9.92 3.79
C ALA A 96 4.97 -9.59 3.44
N SER A 97 4.48 -10.04 2.27
CA SER A 97 3.07 -9.87 1.88
C SER A 97 2.12 -10.56 2.86
N ARG A 98 2.41 -11.81 3.28
CA ARG A 98 1.59 -12.52 4.27
C ARG A 98 1.50 -11.77 5.59
N ARG A 99 2.61 -11.22 6.07
CA ARG A 99 2.64 -10.42 7.31
C ARG A 99 1.89 -9.09 7.17
N LEU A 100 2.06 -8.40 6.05
CA LEU A 100 1.32 -7.17 5.75
C LEU A 100 -0.18 -7.41 5.77
N HIS A 101 -0.67 -8.48 5.13
CA HIS A 101 -2.08 -8.86 5.16
C HIS A 101 -2.55 -9.19 6.59
N ALA A 102 -1.83 -10.05 7.30
CA ALA A 102 -2.20 -10.43 8.66
C ALA A 102 -2.26 -9.23 9.64
N MET A 103 -1.44 -8.19 9.42
CA MET A 103 -1.50 -6.95 10.20
C MET A 103 -2.66 -6.04 9.78
N PHE A 104 -3.00 -6.03 8.49
CA PHE A 104 -4.11 -5.24 7.97
C PHE A 104 -5.45 -5.77 8.47
N ASP A 105 -5.64 -7.10 8.40
CA ASP A 105 -6.88 -7.76 8.85
C ASP A 105 -7.13 -7.61 10.36
N LYS A 106 -6.07 -7.44 11.16
CA LYS A 106 -6.17 -7.18 12.60
C LYS A 106 -6.44 -5.71 12.94
N SER A 107 -6.22 -4.81 11.99
CA SER A 107 -6.39 -3.35 12.17
C SER A 107 -7.71 -2.84 11.57
N ALA A 108 -8.44 -3.71 10.86
CA ALA A 108 -9.78 -3.48 10.32
C ALA A 108 -10.85 -3.84 11.35
#